data_AF-A0A257N6X8-F1
#
_entry.id   AF-A0A257N6X8-F1
#
_cell.length_a   1.000
_cell.length_b   1.000
_cell.length_c   1.000
_cell.angle_alpha   90.00
_cell.angle_beta   90.00
_cell.angle_gamma   90.00
#
_symmetry.space_group_name_H-M   'P 1'
#
loop_
_entity.id
_entity.type
_entity.pdbx_description
1 polymer ?
#
loop_
_entity_poly.entity_id
_entity_poly.type
_entity_poly.pdbx_seq_one_letter_code
_entity_poly.pdbx_strand_id
1 'polypeptide(L)'
;MFEIDRIFCQRCDKTGLMEWYFNAREGIFGPYVSKIMASKELEVFVERRKLSGDDAGRDGTKNNKLTLAPIEHAKTEAVFFDFSKRKKGID
;
A
#
# COMPACT_ATOMS: atom_id res chain seq x y z
N MET A 1 6.82 -19.73 -0.76
CA MET A 1 6.24 -18.40 -0.96
C MET A 1 6.00 -17.82 0.43
N PHE A 2 6.54 -16.64 0.76
CA PHE A 2 6.34 -16.04 2.08
C PHE A 2 4.92 -15.49 2.16
N GLU A 3 4.07 -16.10 2.99
CA GLU A 3 2.77 -15.55 3.33
C GLU A 3 2.96 -14.51 4.44
N ILE A 4 2.81 -13.24 4.08
CA ILE A 4 2.76 -12.16 5.06
C ILE A 4 1.34 -12.17 5.63
N ASP A 5 1.21 -12.34 6.95
CA ASP A 5 -0.08 -12.17 7.62
C ASP A 5 -0.49 -10.69 7.50
N ARG A 6 -1.53 -10.45 6.69
CA ARG A 6 -2.08 -9.11 6.44
C ARG A 6 -3.12 -8.73 7.47
N ILE A 7 -3.43 -9.61 8.41
CA ILE A 7 -4.48 -9.40 9.40
C ILE A 7 -3.82 -9.10 10.73
N PHE A 8 -4.27 -8.03 11.36
CA PHE A 8 -3.76 -7.61 12.66
C PHE A 8 -4.91 -7.16 13.56
N CYS A 9 -4.64 -7.04 14.85
CA CYS A 9 -5.59 -6.51 15.80
C CYS A 9 -4.98 -5.32 16.54
N GLN A 10 -5.84 -4.35 16.84
CA GLN A 10 -5.48 -3.15 17.59
C GLN A 10 -6.53 -2.90 18.65
N ARG A 11 -6.08 -2.45 19.82
CA ARG A 11 -7.00 -2.01 20.87
C ARG A 11 -7.52 -0.61 20.52
N CYS A 12 -8.83 -0.43 20.57
CA CYS A 12 -9.45 0.87 20.37
C CYS A 12 -9.39 1.68 21.66
N ASP A 13 -8.83 2.89 21.60
CA ASP A 13 -8.69 3.75 22.78
C ASP A 13 -10.04 4.26 23.31
N LYS A 14 -11.07 4.29 22.46
CA LYS A 14 -12.42 4.77 22.82
C LYS A 14 -13.26 3.70 23.52
N THR A 15 -13.27 2.49 22.99
CA THR A 15 -14.09 1.39 23.49
C THR A 15 -13.33 0.45 24.42
N GLY A 16 -12.00 0.49 24.37
CA GLY A 16 -11.11 -0.43 25.09
C GLY A 16 -11.10 -1.85 24.51
N LEU A 17 -11.86 -2.12 23.45
CA LEU A 17 -12.00 -3.45 22.85
C LEU A 17 -10.90 -3.73 21.83
N MET A 18 -10.64 -5.02 21.63
CA MET A 18 -9.75 -5.50 20.56
C MET A 18 -10.52 -5.56 19.24
N GLU A 19 -10.06 -4.80 18.26
CA GLU A 19 -10.65 -4.71 16.93
C GLU A 19 -9.69 -5.34 15.90
N TRP A 20 -10.26 -5.96 14.87
CA TRP A 20 -9.50 -6.63 13.83
C TRP A 20 -9.46 -5.79 12.55
N TYR A 21 -8.34 -5.85 11.86
CA TYR A 21 -8.07 -5.07 10.65
C TYR A 21 -7.32 -5.93 9.65
N PHE A 22 -7.41 -5.58 8.36
CA PHE A 22 -6.48 -6.11 7.36
C PHE A 22 -5.76 -4.97 6.62
N ASN A 23 -4.52 -5.23 6.24
CA ASN A 23 -3.68 -4.32 5.48
C ASN A 23 -3.68 -4.74 4.00
N ALA A 24 -4.16 -3.85 3.14
CA ALA A 24 -4.06 -3.96 1.69
C ALA A 24 -3.19 -2.83 1.14
N ARG A 25 -2.85 -2.88 -0.16
CA ARG A 25 -1.99 -1.88 -0.78
C ARG A 25 -2.61 -0.48 -0.71
N GLU A 26 -3.93 -0.42 -0.76
CA GLU A 26 -4.76 0.77 -0.74
C GLU A 26 -4.90 1.36 0.66
N GLY A 27 -4.53 0.62 1.70
CA GLY A 27 -4.58 1.04 3.08
C GLY A 27 -5.10 -0.05 4.01
N ILE A 28 -5.40 0.38 5.24
CA ILE A 28 -5.92 -0.45 6.31
C ILE A 28 -7.45 -0.43 6.25
N PHE A 29 -8.07 -1.61 6.34
CA PHE A 29 -9.51 -1.80 6.34
C PHE A 29 -9.98 -2.42 7.67
N GLY A 30 -11.14 -1.97 8.15
CA GLY A 30 -11.72 -2.34 9.44
C GLY A 30 -12.40 -1.13 10.11
N PRO A 31 -12.82 -1.25 11.38
CA PRO A 31 -12.65 -2.40 12.27
C PRO A 31 -13.63 -3.56 11.99
N TYR A 32 -13.16 -4.78 12.22
CA TYR A 32 -13.94 -6.01 12.19
C TYR A 32 -14.04 -6.63 13.59
N VAL A 33 -15.15 -7.31 13.86
CA VAL A 33 -15.44 -7.91 15.17
C VAL A 33 -14.52 -9.10 15.47
N SER A 34 -14.10 -9.83 14.44
CA SER A 34 -13.27 -11.04 14.61
C SER A 34 -12.24 -11.21 13.50
N LYS A 35 -11.17 -11.97 13.80
CA LYS A 35 -10.14 -12.34 12.82
C LYS A 35 -10.77 -13.01 11.59
N ILE A 36 -11.74 -13.91 11.80
CA ILE A 36 -12.42 -14.66 10.74
C ILE A 36 -13.15 -13.71 9.77
N MET A 37 -13.78 -12.66 10.30
CA MET A 37 -14.47 -11.67 9.47
C MET A 37 -13.48 -10.86 8.65
N ALA A 38 -12.38 -10.41 9.25
CA ALA A 38 -11.31 -9.71 8.55
C ALA A 38 -10.67 -10.58 7.45
N SER A 39 -10.49 -11.89 7.69
CA SER A 39 -10.00 -12.85 6.69
C SER A 39 -10.94 -12.96 5.50
N LYS A 40 -12.24 -13.15 5.73
CA LYS A 40 -13.23 -13.29 4.66
C LYS A 40 -13.33 -12.01 3.82
N GLU A 41 -13.32 -10.85 4.45
CA GLU A 41 -13.35 -9.56 3.74
C GLU A 41 -12.08 -9.33 2.92
N LEU A 42 -10.91 -9.76 3.42
CA LEU A 42 -9.66 -9.73 2.65
C LEU A 42 -9.73 -10.63 1.42
N GLU A 43 -10.29 -11.83 1.53
CA GLU A 43 -10.48 -12.76 0.39
C GLU A 43 -11.39 -12.14 -0.67
N VAL A 44 -12.55 -11.61 -0.27
CA VAL A 44 -13.49 -10.93 -1.16
C VAL A 44 -12.86 -9.70 -1.81
N PHE A 45 -12.05 -8.94 -1.05
CA PHE A 45 -11.33 -7.79 -1.58
C PHE A 45 -10.34 -8.20 -2.68
N VAL A 46 -9.57 -9.28 -2.45
CA VAL A 46 -8.62 -9.81 -3.44
C VAL A 46 -9.35 -10.29 -4.69
N GLU A 47 -10.46 -11.02 -4.56
CA GLU A 47 -11.26 -11.47 -5.70
C GLU A 47 -11.81 -10.30 -6.51
N ARG A 48 -12.35 -9.28 -5.83
CA ARG A 48 -12.87 -8.08 -6.50
C ARG A 48 -11.78 -7.35 -7.28
N ARG A 49 -10.58 -7.23 -6.72
CA ARG A 49 -9.44 -6.58 -7.38
C ARG A 49 -8.95 -7.33 -8.60
N LYS A 50 -8.91 -8.68 -8.54
CA LYS A 50 -8.63 -9.54 -9.70
C LYS A 50 -9.66 -9.32 -10.81
N LEU A 51 -10.95 -9.28 -10.47
CA LEU A 51 -12.04 -9.04 -11.43
C LEU A 51 -11.98 -7.66 -12.09
N SER A 52 -11.56 -6.62 -11.35
CA SER A 52 -11.44 -5.27 -11.89
C SER A 52 -10.27 -5.09 -12.86
N GLY A 53 -9.42 -6.10 -13.08
CA GLY A 53 -8.25 -6.01 -13.96
C GLY A 53 -7.15 -5.08 -13.41
N ASP A 54 -7.29 -4.63 -12.16
CA ASP A 54 -6.33 -3.81 -11.45
C ASP A 54 -5.32 -4.72 -10.75
N ASP A 55 -4.74 -5.65 -11.51
CA ASP A 55 -3.79 -6.64 -11.01
C ASP A 55 -2.38 -6.06 -10.87
N ALA A 56 -2.28 -4.73 -10.78
CA ALA A 56 -1.04 -3.98 -10.59
C ALA A 56 0.09 -4.34 -11.58
N GLY A 57 -0.26 -4.82 -12.78
CA GLY A 57 0.71 -5.24 -13.80
C GLY A 57 1.24 -6.67 -13.65
N ARG A 58 0.54 -7.56 -12.92
CA ARG A 58 0.91 -8.98 -12.80
C ARG A 58 0.42 -9.88 -13.93
N ASP A 59 -0.41 -9.38 -14.82
CA ASP A 59 -0.63 -10.02 -16.11
C ASP A 59 0.67 -9.97 -16.93
N GLY A 60 1.42 -11.07 -16.90
CA GLY A 60 2.68 -11.27 -17.64
C GLY A 60 2.53 -11.27 -19.17
N THR A 61 1.40 -10.83 -19.71
CA THR A 61 1.06 -10.95 -21.14
C THR A 61 1.41 -9.73 -21.95
N LYS A 62 2.02 -8.69 -21.36
CA LYS A 62 2.47 -7.50 -22.11
C LYS A 62 3.99 -7.38 -22.01
N ASN A 63 4.69 -8.00 -22.96
CA ASN A 63 6.09 -7.70 -23.27
C ASN A 63 6.20 -6.27 -23.80
N ASN A 64 6.01 -5.26 -22.93
CA ASN A 64 6.40 -3.90 -23.26
C ASN A 64 7.92 -3.88 -23.21
N LYS A 65 8.52 -3.94 -24.40
CA LYS A 65 9.95 -3.85 -24.64
C LYS A 65 10.44 -2.48 -24.18
N LEU A 66 10.70 -2.33 -22.88
CA LEU A 66 11.37 -1.18 -22.29
C LEU A 66 12.76 -1.13 -22.90
N THR A 67 12.93 -0.28 -23.90
CA THR A 67 14.24 0.02 -24.47
C THR A 67 14.94 0.95 -23.49
N LEU A 68 15.95 0.42 -22.80
CA LEU A 68 16.87 1.22 -22.00
C LEU A 68 17.79 1.97 -22.97
N ALA A 69 17.30 3.06 -23.56
CA ALA A 69 18.20 4.00 -24.22
C ALA A 69 19.02 4.71 -23.12
N PRO A 70 20.35 4.83 -23.28
CA PRO A 70 21.17 5.61 -22.36
C PRO A 70 20.63 7.03 -22.26
N ILE A 71 20.42 7.52 -21.04
CA ILE A 71 20.13 8.92 -20.80
C ILE A 71 21.40 9.69 -21.16
N GLU A 72 21.39 10.38 -22.31
CA GLU A 72 22.44 11.34 -22.60
C GLU A 72 22.47 12.38 -21.49
N HIS A 73 23.66 12.57 -20.92
CA HIS A 73 23.91 13.47 -19.80
C HIS A 73 23.47 14.90 -20.13
N ALA A 74 22.22 15.23 -19.84
CA ALA A 74 21.80 16.61 -19.69
C ALA A 74 22.55 17.17 -18.48
N LYS A 75 23.38 18.20 -18.73
CA LYS A 75 24.18 18.91 -17.73
C LYS A 75 23.29 19.27 -16.55
N THR A 76 23.48 18.57 -15.43
CA THR A 76 22.81 18.85 -14.17
C THR A 76 23.35 20.16 -13.61
N GLU A 77 22.61 21.24 -13.83
CA GLU A 77 22.67 22.35 -12.88
C GLU A 77 22.12 21.82 -11.55
N ALA A 78 23.00 21.72 -10.57
CA ALA A 78 22.69 21.20 -9.26
C ALA A 78 21.69 22.12 -8.55
N VAL A 79 20.41 21.77 -8.61
CA VAL A 79 19.40 22.38 -7.75
C VAL A 79 19.65 21.83 -6.34
N PHE A 80 20.40 22.58 -5.55
CA PHE A 80 20.56 22.30 -4.12
C PHE A 80 19.19 22.32 -3.45
N PHE A 81 18.71 21.15 -3.07
CA PHE A 81 17.48 21.00 -2.29
C PHE A 81 17.79 21.38 -0.83
N ASP A 82 17.50 22.62 -0.47
CA ASP A 82 17.75 23.16 0.87
C ASP A 82 16.67 22.67 1.86
N PHE A 83 17.07 21.81 2.79
CA PHE A 83 16.22 21.26 3.85
C PHE A 83 15.83 22.30 4.93
N SER A 84 16.33 23.54 4.86
CA SER A 84 16.15 24.56 5.92
C SER A 84 14.74 25.15 6.04
N LYS A 85 13.78 24.76 5.19
CA LYS A 85 12.38 25.23 5.29
C LYS A 85 11.44 24.29 6.06
N ARG A 86 11.96 23.42 6.94
CA ARG A 86 11.12 22.82 7.99
C ARG A 86 10.80 23.87 9.05
N LYS A 87 9.78 24.70 8.82
CA LYS A 87 9.12 25.39 9.93
C LYS A 87 8.36 24.35 10.76
N LYS A 88 9.00 24.02 11.88
CA LYS A 88 8.44 23.54 13.16
C LYS A 88 7.04 24.14 13.41
N GLY A 89 6.10 23.31 13.86
CA GLY A 89 4.70 23.67 14.10
C GLY A 89 4.46 24.54 15.34
N ILE A 90 3.19 24.52 15.78
CA ILE A 90 2.55 25.18 16.95
C ILE A 90 2.15 26.64 16.64
N ASP A 91 0.91 27.10 16.81
CA ASP A 91 -0.29 26.67 17.55
C ASP A 91 -1.54 26.93 16.69
#